data_AF-A0A1X0XHV5-F1
#
_entry.id   AF-A0A1X0XHV5-F1
#
_cell.length_a   1.000
_cell.length_b   1.000
_cell.length_c   1.000
_cell.angle_alpha   90.00
_cell.angle_beta   90.00
_cell.angle_gamma   90.00
#
_symmetry.space_group_name_H-M   'P 1'
#
loop_
_entity.id
_entity.type
_entity.pdbx_description
1 polymer ?
#
loop_
_entity_poly.entity_id
_entity_poly.type
_entity_poly.pdbx_seq_one_letter_code
_entity_poly.pdbx_strand_id
1 'polypeptide(L)'
;MKLPHALGHRPTPQMPSLAGFEPCFAPIPTSRIKQPAQAVRPVYWWTTELRRRGDLLLGVHFDANQLAARVSVRLASYRLVEVVRSNDHNPALPHDVPTLLAEAVWRLGALGWTEQLDELLDLLRGLGLMNAPAPIRKCVAPIPGRVCQPDRGVRIAYWWALALLRQGWQLHACGEDVARFGFVAEIPAPDGEPRLVVYPGDMAPDGTEAAALANHLVRLSTRQRQLVRQAIADPAAGEGRIL
;
A
#
# COMPACT_ATOMS: atom_id res chain seq x y z
N MET A 1 -3.21 45.63 33.50
CA MET A 1 -3.91 44.61 32.68
C MET A 1 -2.94 43.47 32.43
N LYS A 2 -3.24 42.26 32.96
CA LYS A 2 -2.44 41.05 32.68
C LYS A 2 -3.04 40.38 31.45
N LEU A 3 -2.25 40.22 30.40
CA LEU A 3 -2.60 39.38 29.25
C LEU A 3 -2.80 37.94 29.74
N PRO A 4 -3.91 37.27 29.39
CA PRO A 4 -4.10 35.88 29.77
C PRO A 4 -3.03 35.01 29.10
N HIS A 5 -2.41 34.16 29.92
CA HIS A 5 -1.37 33.22 29.53
C HIS A 5 -1.76 32.40 28.30
N ALA A 6 -0.82 32.27 27.36
CA ALA A 6 -0.88 31.29 26.30
C ALA A 6 -1.14 29.89 26.90
N LEU A 7 -2.16 29.20 26.41
CA LEU A 7 -2.44 27.80 26.73
C LEU A 7 -1.26 26.93 26.26
N GLY A 8 -0.25 26.77 27.13
CA GLY A 8 1.06 26.19 26.81
C GLY A 8 1.12 24.66 26.76
N HIS A 9 -0.02 23.96 26.64
CA HIS A 9 -0.02 22.49 26.57
C HIS A 9 -0.97 21.99 25.49
N ARG A 10 -0.39 21.49 24.39
CA ARG A 10 -1.11 20.73 23.37
C ARG A 10 -1.64 19.44 24.00
N PRO A 11 -2.93 19.10 23.86
CA PRO A 11 -3.48 17.90 24.46
C PRO A 11 -2.81 16.66 23.87
N THR A 12 -2.40 15.72 24.73
CA THR A 12 -1.87 14.42 24.29
C THR A 12 -3.05 13.56 23.81
N PRO A 13 -3.04 13.10 22.54
CA PRO A 13 -4.10 12.24 22.05
C PRO A 13 -4.12 10.92 22.80
N GLN A 14 -5.31 10.47 23.17
CA GLN A 14 -5.52 9.08 23.54
C GLN A 14 -5.30 8.23 22.29
N MET A 15 -4.30 7.35 22.31
CA MET A 15 -4.01 6.48 21.17
C MET A 15 -5.11 5.44 20.99
N PRO A 16 -5.45 5.07 19.75
CA PRO A 16 -6.32 3.93 19.51
C PRO A 16 -5.66 2.63 19.95
N SER A 17 -6.48 1.61 20.19
CA SER A 17 -6.04 0.28 20.62
C SER A 17 -6.52 -0.78 19.64
N LEU A 18 -5.66 -1.76 19.37
CA LEU A 18 -5.96 -2.99 18.65
C LEU A 18 -5.25 -4.13 19.40
N ALA A 19 -5.93 -5.26 19.60
CA ALA A 19 -5.37 -6.38 20.35
C ALA A 19 -4.07 -6.88 19.70
N GLY A 20 -2.99 -6.98 20.49
CA GLY A 20 -1.65 -7.35 20.02
C GLY A 20 -0.89 -6.21 19.32
N PHE A 21 -1.43 -5.00 19.35
CA PHE A 21 -0.85 -3.76 18.80
C PHE A 21 -1.09 -2.57 19.74
N GLU A 22 -0.88 -2.78 21.02
CA GLU A 22 -1.02 -1.78 22.06
C GLU A 22 -0.01 -0.63 21.85
N PRO A 23 -0.38 0.63 22.13
CA PRO A 23 0.49 1.76 21.89
C PRO A 23 1.75 1.69 22.76
N CYS A 24 2.91 1.61 22.11
CA CYS A 24 4.20 1.62 22.79
C CYS A 24 4.81 3.03 22.77
N PHE A 25 5.18 3.54 23.94
CA PHE A 25 5.75 4.88 24.11
C PHE A 25 7.25 4.86 24.43
N ALA A 26 7.87 3.67 24.39
CA ALA A 26 9.27 3.48 24.72
C ALA A 26 10.19 4.30 23.76
N PRO A 27 11.38 4.73 24.23
CA PRO A 27 12.35 5.43 23.42
C PRO A 27 12.73 4.65 22.16
N ILE A 28 12.92 5.36 21.04
CA ILE A 28 13.30 4.76 19.77
C ILE A 28 14.79 4.43 19.80
N PRO A 29 15.21 3.15 19.62
CA PRO A 29 16.60 2.74 19.79
C PRO A 29 17.60 3.46 18.87
N THR A 30 17.15 3.82 17.67
CA THR A 30 17.97 4.47 16.63
C THR A 30 18.12 5.98 16.81
N SER A 31 17.33 6.61 17.69
CA SER A 31 17.31 8.08 17.86
C SER A 31 17.95 8.54 19.19
N ARG A 32 19.24 8.20 19.40
CA ARG A 32 19.93 8.41 20.69
C ARG A 32 20.17 9.88 21.07
N ILE A 33 20.21 10.78 20.09
CA ILE A 33 20.57 12.20 20.30
C ILE A 33 19.31 13.07 20.51
N LYS A 34 18.28 12.91 19.66
CA LYS A 34 16.99 13.61 19.78
C LYS A 34 15.88 12.57 19.68
N GLN A 35 15.16 12.34 20.78
CA GLN A 35 14.01 11.44 20.77
C GLN A 35 12.78 12.16 20.19
N PRO A 36 12.01 11.53 19.31
CA PRO A 36 10.71 12.07 18.91
C PRO A 36 9.79 12.24 20.13
N ALA A 37 8.83 13.16 20.00
CA ALA A 37 7.87 13.43 21.05
C ALA A 37 7.13 12.13 21.46
N GLN A 38 6.90 11.95 22.76
CA GLN A 38 6.33 10.70 23.27
C GLN A 38 5.00 10.34 22.58
N ALA A 39 4.14 11.33 22.33
CA ALA A 39 2.84 11.16 21.71
C ALA A 39 2.87 10.48 20.33
N VAL A 40 3.94 10.66 19.53
CA VAL A 40 4.03 10.10 18.17
C VAL A 40 4.72 8.73 18.13
N ARG A 41 5.45 8.33 19.19
CA ARG A 41 6.24 7.09 19.22
C ARG A 41 5.46 5.80 18.90
N PRO A 42 4.17 5.64 19.27
CA PRO A 42 3.41 4.45 18.89
C PRO A 42 3.43 4.16 17.38
N VAL A 43 3.43 5.20 16.53
CA VAL A 43 3.52 5.06 15.07
C VAL A 43 4.81 4.33 14.64
N TYR A 44 5.93 4.60 15.31
CA TYR A 44 7.19 3.91 15.05
C TYR A 44 7.10 2.41 15.32
N TRP A 45 6.55 2.06 16.49
CA TRP A 45 6.48 0.67 16.93
C TRP A 45 5.50 -0.14 16.08
N TRP A 46 4.34 0.43 15.73
CA TRP A 46 3.41 -0.21 14.81
C TRP A 46 4.00 -0.39 13.41
N THR A 47 4.75 0.60 12.90
CA THR A 47 5.43 0.49 11.60
C THR A 47 6.53 -0.58 11.61
N THR A 48 7.25 -0.72 12.73
CA THR A 48 8.26 -1.77 12.90
C THR A 48 7.62 -3.16 12.92
N GLU A 49 6.48 -3.30 13.59
CA GLU A 49 5.72 -4.56 13.62
C GLU A 49 5.11 -4.89 12.25
N LEU A 50 4.61 -3.90 11.49
CA LEU A 50 4.22 -4.08 10.09
C LEU A 50 5.37 -4.66 9.28
N ARG A 51 6.55 -4.03 9.38
CA ARG A 51 7.74 -4.47 8.68
C ARG A 51 8.14 -5.90 9.04
N ARG A 52 8.03 -6.27 10.32
CA ARG A 52 8.30 -7.63 10.80
C ARG A 52 7.37 -8.66 10.19
N ARG A 53 6.12 -8.30 9.90
CA ARG A 53 5.11 -9.16 9.25
C ARG A 53 5.23 -9.19 7.72
N GLY A 54 6.17 -8.45 7.14
CA GLY A 54 6.38 -8.35 5.70
C GLY A 54 5.57 -7.24 5.03
N ASP A 55 4.76 -6.52 5.79
CA ASP A 55 4.03 -5.34 5.32
C ASP A 55 4.98 -4.13 5.24
N LEU A 56 4.61 -3.13 4.44
CA LEU A 56 5.40 -1.94 4.24
C LEU A 56 4.49 -0.71 4.22
N LEU A 57 4.78 0.24 5.11
CA LEU A 57 4.16 1.55 5.09
C LEU A 57 4.68 2.34 3.89
N LEU A 58 3.78 2.83 3.05
CA LEU A 58 4.11 3.55 1.82
C LEU A 58 3.85 5.05 1.94
N GLY A 59 2.74 5.40 2.58
CA GLY A 59 2.26 6.77 2.67
C GLY A 59 1.51 7.00 3.98
N VAL A 60 1.77 8.14 4.61
CA VAL A 60 0.99 8.69 5.71
C VAL A 60 0.83 10.16 5.42
N HIS A 61 -0.42 10.63 5.43
CA HIS A 61 -0.73 12.03 5.20
C HIS A 61 -1.92 12.44 6.05
N PHE A 62 -1.87 13.65 6.60
CA PHE A 62 -3.00 14.30 7.24
C PHE A 62 -3.31 15.60 6.50
N ASP A 63 -4.54 15.72 6.00
CA ASP A 63 -5.07 16.94 5.41
C ASP A 63 -5.86 17.71 6.48
N ALA A 64 -5.32 18.84 6.91
CA ALA A 64 -5.95 19.70 7.90
C ALA A 64 -7.21 20.41 7.38
N ASN A 65 -7.31 20.65 6.07
CA ASN A 65 -8.49 21.30 5.47
C ASN A 65 -9.68 20.35 5.45
N GLN A 66 -9.43 19.07 5.15
CA GLN A 66 -10.46 18.02 5.11
C GLN A 66 -10.62 17.29 6.45
N LEU A 67 -9.76 17.58 7.43
CA LEU A 67 -9.65 16.81 8.68
C LEU A 67 -9.66 15.30 8.40
N ALA A 68 -8.76 14.88 7.51
CA ALA A 68 -8.69 13.52 7.02
C ALA A 68 -7.26 12.98 7.06
N ALA A 69 -7.09 11.77 7.59
CA ALA A 69 -5.85 11.01 7.52
C ALA A 69 -5.95 9.93 6.43
N ARG A 70 -4.90 9.81 5.62
CA ARG A 70 -4.73 8.75 4.64
C ARG A 70 -3.48 7.95 4.97
N VAL A 71 -3.63 6.63 5.03
CA VAL A 71 -2.54 5.69 5.25
C VAL A 71 -2.55 4.65 4.15
N SER A 72 -1.42 4.47 3.48
CA SER A 72 -1.25 3.50 2.40
C SER A 72 -0.21 2.46 2.81
N VAL A 73 -0.58 1.18 2.76
CA VAL A 73 0.26 0.05 3.17
C VAL A 73 0.28 -1.00 2.07
N ARG A 74 1.47 -1.46 1.69
CA ARG A 74 1.63 -2.67 0.89
C ARG A 74 1.71 -3.86 1.82
N LEU A 75 0.75 -4.76 1.73
CA LEU A 75 0.72 -5.98 2.51
C LEU A 75 1.82 -6.95 2.04
N ALA A 76 2.16 -7.93 2.88
CA ALA A 76 3.07 -9.02 2.55
C ALA A 76 2.62 -9.80 1.30
N SER A 77 1.31 -9.85 1.06
CA SER A 77 0.72 -10.40 -0.18
C SER A 77 0.91 -9.50 -1.40
N TYR A 78 1.71 -8.42 -1.32
CA TYR A 78 1.93 -7.43 -2.37
C TYR A 78 0.70 -6.57 -2.72
N ARG A 79 -0.44 -6.79 -2.07
CA ARG A 79 -1.65 -5.98 -2.22
C ARG A 79 -1.47 -4.62 -1.57
N LEU A 80 -1.87 -3.56 -2.28
CA LEU A 80 -1.97 -2.23 -1.69
C LEU A 80 -3.32 -2.05 -1.00
N VAL A 81 -3.29 -1.53 0.22
CA VAL A 81 -4.46 -1.08 0.98
C VAL A 81 -4.28 0.39 1.31
N GLU A 82 -5.29 1.19 0.96
CA GLU A 82 -5.40 2.58 1.39
C GLU A 82 -6.56 2.69 2.37
N VAL A 83 -6.30 3.27 3.54
CA VAL A 83 -7.31 3.59 4.53
C VAL A 83 -7.41 5.09 4.67
N VAL A 84 -8.63 5.61 4.56
CA VAL A 84 -8.95 7.01 4.81
C VAL A 84 -9.82 7.10 6.06
N ARG A 85 -9.36 7.90 7.02
CA ARG A 85 -10.12 8.29 8.21
C ARG A 85 -10.44 9.77 8.13
N SER A 86 -11.70 10.13 7.91
CA SER A 86 -12.16 11.54 7.88
C SER A 86 -13.17 11.81 8.98
N ASN A 87 -13.32 13.09 9.37
CA ASN A 87 -14.25 13.52 10.42
C ASN A 87 -15.72 13.15 10.13
N ASP A 88 -16.10 13.11 8.84
CA ASP A 88 -17.49 12.86 8.41
C ASP A 88 -17.93 11.39 8.60
N HIS A 89 -16.98 10.48 8.74
CA HIS A 89 -17.27 9.06 8.98
C HIS A 89 -17.26 8.76 10.47
N ASN A 90 -18.23 7.97 10.92
CA ASN A 90 -18.29 7.49 12.30
C ASN A 90 -16.96 6.79 12.64
N PRO A 91 -16.37 7.01 13.83
CA PRO A 91 -15.12 6.37 14.19
C PRO A 91 -15.31 4.86 14.21
N ALA A 92 -14.83 4.18 13.17
CA ALA A 92 -14.75 2.74 13.17
C ALA A 92 -13.65 2.33 14.15
N LEU A 93 -13.95 1.35 15.01
CA LEU A 93 -12.93 0.73 15.83
C LEU A 93 -11.89 0.10 14.90
N PRO A 94 -10.59 0.40 15.08
CA PRO A 94 -9.55 -0.26 14.32
C PRO A 94 -9.65 -1.77 14.42
N HIS A 95 -9.68 -2.45 13.27
CA HIS A 95 -9.75 -3.91 13.19
C HIS A 95 -8.48 -4.51 12.56
N ASP A 96 -7.60 -3.66 12.04
CA ASP A 96 -6.29 -4.02 11.51
C ASP A 96 -5.28 -2.87 11.72
N VAL A 97 -4.02 -3.12 11.42
CA VAL A 97 -2.96 -2.12 11.65
C VAL A 97 -3.07 -0.90 10.73
N PRO A 98 -3.43 -1.02 9.43
CA PRO A 98 -3.68 0.16 8.60
C PRO A 98 -4.78 1.07 9.15
N THR A 99 -5.90 0.53 9.62
CA THR A 99 -6.98 1.31 10.25
C THR A 99 -6.55 1.90 11.59
N LEU A 100 -5.76 1.17 12.38
CA LEU A 100 -5.15 1.67 13.62
C LEU A 100 -4.25 2.89 13.36
N LEU A 101 -3.37 2.79 12.35
CA LEU A 101 -2.48 3.87 11.95
C LEU A 101 -3.26 5.09 11.43
N ALA A 102 -4.28 4.88 10.60
CA ALA A 102 -5.11 5.96 10.07
C ALA A 102 -5.82 6.73 11.21
N GLU A 103 -6.38 6.01 12.19
CA GLU A 103 -7.01 6.63 13.36
C GLU A 103 -5.98 7.39 14.23
N ALA A 104 -4.79 6.83 14.45
CA ALA A 104 -3.76 7.49 15.24
C ALA A 104 -3.25 8.76 14.57
N VAL A 105 -2.99 8.71 13.26
CA VAL A 105 -2.57 9.86 12.44
C VAL A 105 -3.64 10.93 12.45
N TRP A 106 -4.91 10.55 12.33
CA TRP A 106 -6.03 11.48 12.42
C TRP A 106 -6.08 12.20 13.78
N ARG A 107 -5.98 11.45 14.89
CA ARG A 107 -5.97 12.05 16.25
C ARG A 107 -4.77 12.96 16.48
N LEU A 108 -3.59 12.56 16.01
CA LEU A 108 -2.38 13.38 16.08
C LEU A 108 -2.56 14.67 15.29
N GLY A 109 -3.02 14.58 14.04
CA GLY A 109 -3.26 15.73 13.17
C GLY A 109 -4.30 16.68 13.73
N ALA A 110 -5.46 16.16 14.14
CA ALA A 110 -6.57 16.95 14.69
C ALA A 110 -6.20 17.69 15.99
N LEU A 111 -5.26 17.15 16.78
CA LEU A 111 -4.75 17.80 17.99
C LEU A 111 -3.46 18.62 17.76
N GLY A 112 -3.06 18.81 16.50
CA GLY A 112 -1.96 19.70 16.10
C GLY A 112 -0.57 19.08 16.15
N TRP A 113 -0.42 17.77 16.28
CA TRP A 113 0.87 17.05 16.33
C TRP A 113 1.51 16.79 14.96
N THR A 114 1.10 17.51 13.91
CA THR A 114 1.54 17.28 12.52
C THR A 114 3.05 17.43 12.34
N GLU A 115 3.66 18.48 12.89
CA GLU A 115 5.12 18.70 12.77
C GLU A 115 5.94 17.55 13.39
N GLN A 116 5.56 17.09 14.59
CA GLN A 116 6.26 16.00 15.27
C GLN A 116 5.99 14.65 14.59
N LEU A 117 4.83 14.51 13.96
CA LEU A 117 4.53 13.36 13.11
C LEU A 117 5.41 13.38 11.86
N ASP A 118 5.54 14.52 11.18
CA ASP A 118 6.39 14.67 9.99
C ASP A 118 7.86 14.38 10.30
N GLU A 119 8.38 14.89 11.42
CA GLU A 119 9.74 14.55 11.91
C GLU A 119 9.90 13.02 12.11
N LEU A 120 8.86 12.36 12.63
CA LEU A 120 8.88 10.91 12.78
C LEU A 120 8.78 10.17 11.44
N LEU A 121 7.98 10.65 10.48
CA LEU A 121 7.87 10.07 9.15
C LEU A 121 9.18 10.21 8.37
N ASP A 122 9.89 11.33 8.52
CA ASP A 122 11.26 11.50 8.00
C ASP A 122 12.22 10.44 8.58
N LEU A 123 12.16 10.21 9.90
CA LEU A 123 12.95 9.16 10.55
C LEU A 123 12.62 7.78 9.99
N LEU A 124 11.32 7.43 9.84
CA LEU A 124 10.90 6.14 9.30
C LEU A 124 11.40 5.93 7.86
N ARG A 125 11.40 6.99 7.04
CA ARG A 125 11.99 6.96 5.69
C ARG A 125 13.49 6.73 5.73
N GLY A 126 14.22 7.45 6.59
CA GLY A 126 15.67 7.27 6.77
C GLY A 126 16.06 5.87 7.24
N LEU A 127 15.17 5.18 7.98
CA LEU A 127 15.36 3.80 8.43
C LEU A 127 14.87 2.74 7.44
N GLY A 128 14.26 3.14 6.31
CA GLY A 128 13.66 2.22 5.34
C GLY A 128 12.42 1.47 5.85
N LEU A 129 11.82 1.94 6.95
CA LEU A 129 10.57 1.44 7.52
C LEU A 129 9.35 1.99 6.78
N MET A 130 9.52 3.12 6.09
CA MET A 130 8.55 3.72 5.18
C MET A 130 9.25 3.98 3.85
N ASN A 131 8.69 3.51 2.74
CA ASN A 131 9.25 3.77 1.42
C ASN A 131 8.13 4.10 0.44
N ALA A 132 8.33 5.15 -0.35
CA ALA A 132 7.49 5.34 -1.53
C ALA A 132 7.66 4.11 -2.46
N PRO A 133 6.58 3.61 -3.08
CA PRO A 133 6.70 2.60 -4.12
C PRO A 133 7.70 3.08 -5.18
N ALA A 134 8.64 2.23 -5.57
CA ALA A 134 9.51 2.56 -6.69
C ALA A 134 8.63 2.77 -7.94
N PRO A 135 8.94 3.76 -8.81
CA PRO A 135 8.16 3.95 -10.03
C PRO A 135 8.08 2.66 -10.84
N ILE A 136 6.87 2.25 -11.21
CA ILE A 136 6.65 1.05 -12.01
C ILE A 136 7.37 1.20 -13.34
N ARG A 137 8.25 0.24 -13.65
CA ARG A 137 8.96 0.21 -14.92
C ARG A 137 8.20 -0.64 -15.93
N LYS A 138 8.05 -0.11 -17.15
CA LYS A 138 7.55 -0.88 -18.30
C LYS A 138 8.68 -1.79 -18.79
N CYS A 139 8.50 -3.09 -18.73
CA CYS A 139 9.41 -4.04 -19.35
C CYS A 139 8.89 -4.42 -20.74
N VAL A 140 9.74 -4.31 -21.76
CA VAL A 140 9.41 -4.67 -23.14
C VAL A 140 10.24 -5.84 -23.65
N ALA A 141 10.98 -6.49 -22.75
CA ALA A 141 11.86 -7.62 -23.07
C ALA A 141 11.06 -8.75 -23.74
N PRO A 142 11.70 -9.56 -24.61
CA PRO A 142 11.08 -10.72 -25.20
C PRO A 142 10.52 -11.68 -24.13
N ILE A 143 9.35 -12.25 -24.39
CA ILE A 143 8.74 -13.28 -23.54
C ILE A 143 9.56 -14.57 -23.73
N PRO A 144 10.11 -15.16 -22.66
CA PRO A 144 10.87 -16.41 -22.75
C PRO A 144 10.05 -17.53 -23.40
N GLY A 145 10.71 -18.40 -24.17
CA GLY A 145 10.07 -19.58 -24.78
C GLY A 145 9.21 -19.31 -26.01
N ARG A 146 8.94 -18.05 -26.38
CA ARG A 146 8.14 -17.71 -27.58
C ARG A 146 8.99 -17.46 -28.82
N VAL A 147 8.76 -18.26 -29.86
CA VAL A 147 9.36 -18.09 -31.19
C VAL A 147 8.86 -16.81 -31.87
N CYS A 148 7.55 -16.55 -31.82
CA CYS A 148 6.95 -15.32 -32.33
C CYS A 148 6.58 -14.40 -31.17
N GLN A 149 7.25 -13.25 -31.09
CA GLN A 149 7.04 -12.28 -30.02
C GLN A 149 5.80 -11.43 -30.31
N PRO A 150 4.85 -11.31 -29.35
CA PRO A 150 3.71 -10.43 -29.53
C PRO A 150 4.17 -8.97 -29.46
N ASP A 151 3.31 -8.03 -29.83
CA ASP A 151 3.66 -6.61 -29.86
C ASP A 151 4.01 -6.04 -28.47
N ARG A 152 4.53 -4.80 -28.47
CA ARG A 152 5.02 -4.12 -27.27
C ARG A 152 4.00 -4.05 -26.12
N GLY A 153 2.72 -3.81 -26.42
CA GLY A 153 1.67 -3.70 -25.40
C GLY A 153 1.44 -5.04 -24.69
N VAL A 154 1.37 -6.13 -25.46
CA VAL A 154 1.21 -7.47 -24.90
C VAL A 154 2.40 -7.86 -24.00
N ARG A 155 3.63 -7.53 -24.41
CA ARG A 155 4.83 -7.81 -23.60
C ARG A 155 4.85 -7.02 -22.29
N ILE A 156 4.43 -5.75 -22.31
CA ILE A 156 4.32 -4.94 -21.10
C ILE A 156 3.32 -5.56 -20.12
N ALA A 157 2.13 -5.93 -20.60
CA ALA A 157 1.12 -6.60 -19.78
C ALA A 157 1.66 -7.91 -19.19
N TYR A 158 2.34 -8.72 -20.00
CA TYR A 158 2.95 -9.98 -19.56
C TYR A 158 3.91 -9.77 -18.40
N TRP A 159 4.83 -8.80 -18.49
CA TRP A 159 5.83 -8.61 -17.44
C TRP A 159 5.23 -8.09 -16.12
N TRP A 160 4.19 -7.26 -16.16
CA TRP A 160 3.47 -6.88 -14.95
C TRP A 160 2.67 -8.04 -14.36
N ALA A 161 1.97 -8.82 -15.21
CA ALA A 161 1.29 -10.02 -14.77
C ALA A 161 2.25 -11.01 -14.10
N LEU A 162 3.42 -11.25 -14.70
CA LEU A 162 4.45 -12.12 -14.16
C LEU A 162 4.97 -11.65 -12.80
N ALA A 163 5.10 -10.34 -12.59
CA ALA A 163 5.48 -9.79 -11.29
C ALA A 163 4.47 -10.17 -10.20
N LEU A 164 3.17 -10.11 -10.50
CA LEU A 164 2.09 -10.50 -9.58
C LEU A 164 2.05 -12.02 -9.36
N LEU A 165 2.17 -12.81 -10.43
CA LEU A 165 2.22 -14.27 -10.34
C LEU A 165 3.37 -14.75 -9.44
N ARG A 166 4.53 -14.09 -9.49
CA ARG A 166 5.68 -14.37 -8.60
C ARG A 166 5.42 -14.07 -7.12
N GLN A 167 4.40 -13.27 -6.82
CA GLN A 167 3.92 -13.05 -5.45
C GLN A 167 2.85 -14.09 -5.03
N GLY A 168 2.61 -15.11 -5.85
CA GLY A 168 1.60 -16.14 -5.61
C GLY A 168 0.17 -15.71 -5.97
N TRP A 169 -0.01 -14.59 -6.68
CA TRP A 169 -1.34 -14.20 -7.15
C TRP A 169 -1.80 -15.13 -8.26
N GLN A 170 -3.10 -15.39 -8.32
CA GLN A 170 -3.71 -15.99 -9.50
C GLN A 170 -4.51 -14.91 -10.22
N LEU A 171 -4.36 -14.82 -11.53
CA LEU A 171 -4.99 -13.79 -12.35
C LEU A 171 -6.07 -14.43 -13.22
N HIS A 172 -7.29 -13.91 -13.13
CA HIS A 172 -8.49 -14.35 -13.83
C HIS A 172 -9.09 -13.20 -14.62
N ALA A 173 -9.94 -13.53 -15.60
CA ALA A 173 -10.71 -12.55 -16.36
C ALA A 173 -9.88 -11.39 -16.96
N CYS A 174 -8.61 -11.67 -17.33
CA CYS A 174 -7.69 -10.64 -17.81
C CYS A 174 -8.19 -10.04 -19.13
N GLY A 175 -8.51 -8.74 -19.11
CA GLY A 175 -9.04 -8.00 -20.23
C GLY A 175 -10.50 -8.35 -20.55
N GLU A 176 -11.26 -8.85 -19.58
CA GLU A 176 -12.68 -9.18 -19.75
C GLU A 176 -13.57 -8.07 -19.18
N ASP A 177 -14.79 -7.99 -19.70
CA ASP A 177 -15.78 -6.95 -19.38
C ASP A 177 -16.24 -6.99 -17.92
N VAL A 178 -16.25 -8.17 -17.28
CA VAL A 178 -16.57 -8.35 -15.85
C VAL A 178 -15.68 -7.50 -14.94
N ALA A 179 -14.44 -7.23 -15.35
CA ALA A 179 -13.52 -6.34 -14.66
C ALA A 179 -13.36 -5.00 -15.40
N ARG A 180 -14.33 -4.59 -16.21
CA ARG A 180 -14.27 -3.39 -17.07
C ARG A 180 -12.99 -3.35 -17.91
N PHE A 181 -12.63 -4.50 -18.49
CA PHE A 181 -11.39 -4.77 -19.23
C PHE A 181 -10.09 -4.68 -18.40
N GLY A 182 -10.18 -4.75 -17.08
CA GLY A 182 -9.08 -4.96 -16.15
C GLY A 182 -8.84 -6.46 -15.89
N PHE A 183 -8.74 -6.89 -14.63
CA PHE A 183 -8.64 -8.30 -14.26
C PHE A 183 -9.22 -8.58 -12.86
N VAL A 184 -9.43 -9.85 -12.55
CA VAL A 184 -9.75 -10.34 -11.21
C VAL A 184 -8.55 -11.11 -10.68
N ALA A 185 -8.23 -10.98 -9.40
CA ALA A 185 -7.14 -11.72 -8.79
C ALA A 185 -7.57 -12.47 -7.53
N GLU A 186 -7.07 -13.69 -7.39
CA GLU A 186 -7.01 -14.38 -6.10
C GLU A 186 -5.65 -14.07 -5.46
N ILE A 187 -5.70 -13.40 -4.32
CA ILE A 187 -4.51 -12.92 -3.61
C ILE A 187 -4.33 -13.76 -2.34
N PRO A 188 -3.14 -14.36 -2.11
CA PRO A 188 -2.85 -15.08 -0.88
C PRO A 188 -3.10 -14.20 0.36
N ALA A 189 -3.70 -14.79 1.39
CA ALA A 189 -3.97 -14.12 2.66
C ALA A 189 -3.32 -14.87 3.82
N PRO A 190 -2.98 -14.16 4.93
CA PRO A 190 -2.32 -14.77 6.08
C PRO A 190 -3.15 -15.85 6.80
N ASP A 191 -4.47 -15.82 6.65
CA ASP A 191 -5.40 -16.79 7.22
C ASP A 191 -5.55 -18.06 6.35
N GLY A 192 -4.83 -18.14 5.22
CA GLY A 192 -4.88 -19.26 4.29
C GLY A 192 -6.00 -19.18 3.26
N GLU A 193 -6.96 -18.27 3.41
CA GLU A 193 -8.11 -18.13 2.52
C GLU A 193 -7.89 -17.00 1.50
N PRO A 194 -7.67 -17.30 0.20
CA PRO A 194 -7.35 -16.29 -0.78
C PRO A 194 -8.47 -15.24 -0.90
N ARG A 195 -8.07 -13.98 -1.07
CA ARG A 195 -9.01 -12.88 -1.28
C ARG A 195 -9.22 -12.67 -2.77
N LEU A 196 -10.48 -12.75 -3.21
CA LEU A 196 -10.87 -12.39 -4.56
C LEU A 196 -11.06 -10.87 -4.67
N VAL A 197 -10.26 -10.23 -5.53
CA VAL A 197 -10.24 -8.77 -5.70
C VAL A 197 -10.37 -8.40 -7.17
N VAL A 198 -11.26 -7.45 -7.47
CA VAL A 198 -11.44 -6.91 -8.82
C VAL A 198 -10.54 -5.68 -9.00
N TYR A 199 -9.73 -5.69 -10.06
CA TYR A 199 -8.91 -4.57 -10.49
C TYR A 199 -9.49 -4.01 -11.80
N PRO A 200 -10.37 -2.99 -11.74
CA PRO A 200 -11.06 -2.52 -12.92
C PRO A 200 -10.13 -1.76 -13.87
N GLY A 201 -10.41 -1.84 -15.17
CA GLY A 201 -9.56 -1.25 -16.21
C GLY A 201 -9.41 0.28 -16.14
N ASP A 202 -10.27 0.98 -15.41
CA ASP A 202 -10.26 2.43 -15.23
C ASP A 202 -9.98 2.85 -13.77
N MET A 203 -9.43 1.96 -12.95
CA MET A 203 -9.06 2.30 -11.58
C MET A 203 -8.03 3.43 -11.54
N ALA A 204 -8.10 4.26 -10.50
CA ALA A 204 -7.07 5.26 -10.24
C ALA A 204 -5.67 4.60 -10.17
N PRO A 205 -4.64 5.21 -10.75
CA PRO A 205 -3.29 4.70 -10.63
C PRO A 205 -2.83 4.81 -9.17
N ASP A 206 -2.30 3.72 -8.63
CA ASP A 206 -1.84 3.65 -7.24
C ASP A 206 -0.33 3.39 -7.10
N GLY A 207 0.38 3.37 -8.24
CA GLY A 207 1.81 3.09 -8.29
C GLY A 207 2.19 1.61 -8.19
N THR A 208 1.24 0.67 -8.27
CA THR A 208 1.49 -0.79 -8.31
C THR A 208 1.39 -1.42 -9.69
N GLU A 209 2.11 -2.54 -9.89
CA GLU A 209 1.98 -3.37 -11.10
C GLU A 209 0.53 -3.81 -11.36
N ALA A 210 -0.27 -4.01 -10.30
CA ALA A 210 -1.68 -4.37 -10.42
C ALA A 210 -2.50 -3.25 -11.09
N ALA A 211 -2.42 -2.03 -10.57
CA ALA A 211 -3.12 -0.91 -11.21
C ALA A 211 -2.58 -0.59 -12.61
N ALA A 212 -1.26 -0.72 -12.82
CA ALA A 212 -0.67 -0.52 -14.15
C ALA A 212 -1.14 -1.58 -15.16
N LEU A 213 -1.23 -2.84 -14.75
CA LEU A 213 -1.76 -3.93 -15.57
C LEU A 213 -3.22 -3.66 -15.94
N ALA A 214 -4.09 -3.39 -14.95
CA ALA A 214 -5.51 -3.13 -15.19
C ALA A 214 -5.73 -1.96 -16.17
N ASN A 215 -5.10 -0.81 -15.90
CA ASN A 215 -5.14 0.36 -16.77
C ASN A 215 -4.52 0.12 -18.15
N HIS A 216 -3.63 -0.85 -18.28
CA HIS A 216 -3.05 -1.19 -19.58
C HIS A 216 -3.95 -2.09 -20.40
N LEU A 217 -4.58 -3.10 -19.79
CA LEU A 217 -5.46 -4.05 -20.45
C LEU A 217 -6.64 -3.36 -21.15
N VAL A 218 -7.27 -2.35 -20.54
CA VAL A 218 -8.40 -1.62 -21.16
C VAL A 218 -8.00 -0.90 -22.46
N ARG A 219 -6.73 -0.49 -22.59
CA ARG A 219 -6.20 0.24 -23.75
C ARG A 219 -5.78 -0.68 -24.90
N LEU A 220 -5.69 -1.98 -24.66
CA LEU A 220 -5.34 -2.94 -25.69
C LEU A 220 -6.55 -3.23 -26.60
N SER A 221 -6.29 -3.63 -27.84
CA SER A 221 -7.35 -4.18 -28.72
C SER A 221 -7.84 -5.54 -28.21
N THR A 222 -9.00 -5.99 -28.69
CA THR A 222 -9.54 -7.31 -28.37
C THR A 222 -8.56 -8.44 -28.67
N ARG A 223 -7.88 -8.39 -29.84
CA ARG A 223 -6.86 -9.37 -30.22
C ARG A 223 -5.66 -9.37 -29.26
N GLN A 224 -5.20 -8.18 -28.85
CA GLN A 224 -4.09 -8.06 -27.91
C GLN A 224 -4.46 -8.59 -26.52
N ARG A 225 -5.66 -8.32 -26.01
CA ARG A 225 -6.13 -8.90 -24.74
C ARG A 225 -6.18 -10.42 -24.78
N GLN A 226 -6.63 -11.00 -25.89
CA GLN A 226 -6.60 -12.45 -26.09
C GLN A 226 -5.16 -13.00 -26.06
N LEU A 227 -4.21 -12.32 -26.72
CA LEU A 227 -2.79 -12.71 -26.68
C LEU A 227 -2.20 -12.60 -25.27
N VAL A 228 -2.58 -11.58 -24.49
CA VAL A 228 -2.17 -11.46 -23.08
C VAL A 228 -2.66 -12.65 -22.27
N ARG A 229 -3.94 -13.02 -22.37
CA ARG A 229 -4.49 -14.20 -21.69
C ARG A 229 -3.71 -15.48 -22.01
N GLN A 230 -3.43 -15.70 -23.30
CA GLN A 230 -2.64 -16.85 -23.74
C GLN A 230 -1.20 -16.81 -23.24
N ALA A 231 -0.59 -15.64 -23.12
CA ALA A 231 0.78 -15.50 -22.63
C ALA A 231 0.89 -15.71 -21.12
N ILE A 232 -0.13 -15.32 -20.35
CA ILE A 232 -0.20 -15.49 -18.89
C ILE A 232 -0.53 -16.94 -18.51
N ALA A 233 -1.43 -17.59 -19.28
CA ALA A 233 -1.85 -18.97 -19.04
C ALA A 233 -0.80 -20.03 -19.45
N ASP A 234 0.27 -19.61 -20.13
CA ASP A 234 1.35 -20.51 -20.53
C ASP A 234 2.15 -20.95 -19.29
N PRO A 235 2.22 -22.26 -18.96
CA PRO A 235 2.88 -22.75 -17.74
C PRO A 235 4.37 -22.39 -17.65
N ALA A 236 5.02 -22.03 -18.76
CA ALA A 236 6.38 -21.47 -18.76
C ALA A 236 6.48 -20.10 -18.05
N ALA A 237 5.36 -19.41 -17.80
CA ALA A 237 5.30 -18.18 -17.02
C ALA A 237 5.43 -18.43 -15.50
N GLY A 238 5.14 -19.64 -15.01
CA GLY A 238 5.24 -20.00 -13.59
C GLY A 238 6.58 -20.61 -13.18
N GLU A 239 7.27 -21.27 -14.12
CA GLU A 239 8.59 -21.86 -13.86
C GLU A 239 9.69 -20.86 -14.16
N GLY A 240 10.21 -20.24 -13.10
CA GLY A 240 11.54 -19.64 -13.16
C GLY A 240 12.56 -20.73 -13.52
N ARG A 241 12.87 -20.89 -14.81
CA ARG A 241 14.12 -21.54 -15.22
C ARG A 241 15.26 -20.69 -14.70
N ILE A 242 15.80 -21.11 -13.56
CA ILE A 242 17.13 -20.76 -13.10
C ILE A 242 18.08 -21.24 -14.21
N LEU A 243 18.74 -20.29 -14.88
CA LEU A 243 20.01 -20.52 -15.54
C LEU A 243 21.11 -20.05 -14.58
#